data_AF-A0A7W4JYC0-F1
#
_entry.id   AF-A0A7W4JYC0-F1
#
_cell.length_a   1.000
_cell.length_b   1.000
_cell.length_c   1.000
_cell.angle_alpha   90.00
_cell.angle_beta   90.00
_cell.angle_gamma   90.00
#
_symmetry.space_group_name_H-M   'P 1'
#
loop_
_entity.id
_entity.type
_entity.pdbx_description
1 polymer ?
#
loop_
_entity_poly.entity_id
_entity_poly.type
_entity_poly.pdbx_seq_one_letter_code
_entity_poly.pdbx_strand_id
1 'polypeptide(L)'
;MRPSKYDWARLDPQVDALLAKGLRVTQVAQALEMRVQTIRDRLSYRRRAPRAGMKRVAPKLIDRTCLNCRAAFQVASPFLRLCPTCRAEC
;
A
#
# COMPACT_ATOMS: atom_id res chain seq x y z
N MET A 1 5.58 -7.12 -9.72
CA MET A 1 4.14 -6.84 -9.83
C MET A 1 3.50 -7.99 -10.57
N ARG A 2 2.49 -8.67 -10.01
CA ARG A 2 1.78 -9.74 -10.74
C ARG A 2 0.98 -9.09 -11.87
N PRO A 3 1.06 -9.57 -13.11
CA PRO A 3 0.21 -9.05 -14.17
C PRO A 3 -1.25 -9.34 -13.80
N SER A 4 -2.06 -8.28 -13.67
CA SER A 4 -3.50 -8.45 -13.59
C SER A 4 -3.96 -9.18 -14.85
N LYS A 5 -4.85 -10.15 -14.71
CA LYS A 5 -5.47 -10.92 -15.81
C LYS A 5 -6.12 -10.03 -16.90
N TYR A 6 -6.38 -8.76 -16.57
CA TYR A 6 -7.06 -7.79 -17.42
C TYR A 6 -6.11 -6.65 -17.80
N ASP A 7 -6.10 -6.29 -19.08
CA ASP A 7 -5.39 -5.13 -19.59
C ASP A 7 -6.16 -3.85 -19.24
N TRP A 8 -5.96 -3.37 -18.00
CA TRP A 8 -6.65 -2.21 -17.50
C TRP A 8 -6.30 -0.91 -18.24
N ALA A 9 -5.11 -0.84 -18.87
CA ALA A 9 -4.73 0.33 -19.65
C ALA A 9 -5.68 0.54 -20.84
N ARG A 10 -6.20 -0.55 -21.43
CA ARG A 10 -7.20 -0.49 -22.52
C ARG A 10 -8.65 -0.44 -22.02
N LEU A 11 -8.93 -1.02 -20.85
CA LEU A 11 -10.29 -1.07 -20.28
C LEU A 11 -10.70 0.19 -19.52
N ASP A 12 -9.79 0.86 -18.82
CA ASP A 12 -10.09 2.10 -18.09
C ASP A 12 -10.74 3.20 -18.96
N PRO A 13 -10.25 3.54 -20.17
CA PRO A 13 -10.89 4.56 -21.00
C PRO A 13 -12.30 4.15 -21.44
N GLN A 14 -12.56 2.85 -21.63
CA GLN A 14 -13.90 2.36 -21.97
C GLN A 14 -14.85 2.47 -20.77
N VAL A 15 -14.38 2.10 -19.57
CA VAL A 15 -15.11 2.28 -18.32
C VAL A 15 -15.45 3.76 -18.11
N ASP A 16 -14.49 4.67 -18.31
CA ASP A 16 -14.70 6.11 -18.18
C ASP A 16 -15.71 6.65 -19.21
N ALA A 17 -15.63 6.20 -20.47
CA ALA A 17 -16.60 6.58 -21.49
C ALA A 17 -18.04 6.12 -21.16
N LEU A 18 -18.20 4.93 -20.58
CA LEU A 18 -19.51 4.42 -20.16
C LEU A 18 -20.03 5.13 -18.90
N LEU A 19 -19.16 5.43 -17.94
CA LEU A 19 -19.53 6.21 -16.75
C LEU A 19 -19.89 7.66 -17.12
N ALA A 20 -19.19 8.27 -18.08
CA ALA A 20 -19.49 9.61 -18.58
C ALA A 20 -20.85 9.69 -19.27
N LYS A 21 -21.32 8.59 -19.88
CA LYS A 21 -22.67 8.45 -20.43
C LYS A 21 -23.75 8.23 -19.35
N GLY A 22 -23.39 8.23 -18.07
CA GLY A 22 -24.31 8.06 -16.94
C GLY A 22 -24.66 6.60 -16.62
N LEU A 23 -23.97 5.61 -17.21
CA LEU A 23 -24.25 4.20 -16.93
C LEU A 23 -23.83 3.83 -15.50
N ARG A 24 -24.63 2.98 -14.86
CA ARG A 24 -24.28 2.41 -13.55
C ARG A 24 -23.20 1.35 -13.70
N VAL A 25 -22.41 1.13 -12.66
CA VAL A 25 -21.33 0.12 -12.61
C VAL A 25 -21.80 -1.29 -13.03
N THR A 26 -23.05 -1.66 -12.75
CA THR A 26 -23.66 -2.92 -13.20
C THR A 26 -23.81 -2.99 -14.71
N GLN A 27 -24.26 -1.91 -15.34
CA GLN A 27 -24.43 -1.80 -16.79
C GLN A 27 -23.07 -1.73 -17.50
N VAL A 28 -22.09 -1.04 -16.90
CA VAL A 28 -20.70 -1.04 -17.38
C VAL A 28 -20.13 -2.46 -17.38
N ALA A 29 -20.35 -3.20 -16.29
CA ALA A 29 -19.89 -4.57 -16.19
C ALA A 29 -20.56 -5.50 -17.22
N GLN A 30 -21.86 -5.32 -17.48
CA GLN A 30 -22.57 -6.03 -18.54
C GLN A 30 -22.01 -5.68 -19.93
N ALA A 31 -21.78 -4.40 -20.23
CA ALA A 31 -21.26 -3.95 -21.51
C ALA A 31 -19.83 -4.44 -21.80
N LEU A 32 -19.04 -4.70 -20.76
CA LEU A 32 -17.67 -5.21 -20.88
C LEU A 32 -17.58 -6.74 -20.68
N GLU A 33 -18.71 -7.42 -20.48
CA GLU A 33 -18.78 -8.85 -20.16
C GLU A 33 -17.91 -9.24 -18.95
N MET A 34 -17.84 -8.36 -17.95
CA MET A 34 -17.04 -8.52 -16.73
C MET A 34 -17.92 -8.72 -15.50
N ARG A 35 -17.34 -9.28 -14.44
CA ARG A 35 -18.00 -9.30 -13.13
C ARG A 35 -18.11 -7.88 -12.58
N VAL A 36 -19.28 -7.51 -12.07
CA VAL A 36 -19.54 -6.22 -11.40
C VAL A 36 -18.51 -5.94 -10.30
N GLN A 37 -18.14 -6.96 -9.53
CA GLN A 37 -17.15 -6.87 -8.46
C GLN A 37 -15.79 -6.43 -8.99
N THR A 38 -15.36 -6.95 -10.14
CA THR A 38 -14.08 -6.59 -10.77
C THR A 38 -14.02 -5.10 -11.14
N ILE A 39 -15.12 -4.54 -11.67
CA ILE A 39 -15.21 -3.10 -11.96
C ILE A 39 -15.24 -2.29 -10.66
N ARG A 40 -15.99 -2.73 -9.64
CA ARG A 40 -16.00 -2.07 -8.32
C ARG A 40 -14.63 -2.03 -7.67
N ASP A 41 -13.91 -3.15 -7.68
CA ASP A 41 -12.55 -3.25 -7.16
C ASP A 41 -11.59 -2.38 -7.94
N ARG A 42 -11.70 -2.32 -9.27
CA ARG A 42 -10.89 -1.39 -10.09
C ARG A 42 -11.18 0.06 -9.73
N LEU A 43 -12.44 0.47 -9.65
CA LEU A 43 -12.81 1.85 -9.28
C LEU A 43 -12.38 2.19 -7.85
N SER A 44 -12.44 1.23 -6.93
CA SER A 44 -11.91 1.36 -5.57
C SER A 44 -10.38 1.52 -5.60
N TYR A 45 -9.68 0.72 -6.41
CA TYR A 45 -8.23 0.82 -6.61
C TYR A 45 -7.83 2.15 -7.26
N ARG A 46 -8.58 2.66 -8.23
CA ARG A 46 -8.35 3.99 -8.84
C ARG A 46 -8.55 5.12 -7.85
N ARG A 47 -9.61 5.05 -7.03
CA ARG A 47 -9.85 6.02 -5.94
C ARG A 47 -8.79 5.94 -4.86
N ARG A 48 -8.26 4.74 -4.59
CA ARG A 48 -7.01 4.54 -3.87
C ARG A 48 -5.85 4.90 -4.81
N ALA A 49 -5.78 6.17 -5.23
CA ALA A 49 -4.55 6.76 -5.73
C ALA A 49 -3.39 6.22 -4.87
N PRO A 50 -2.24 5.87 -5.48
CA PRO A 50 -1.22 5.12 -4.80
C PRO A 50 -0.98 5.78 -3.44
N ARG A 51 -0.84 4.97 -2.39
CA ARG A 51 -0.23 5.44 -1.16
C ARG A 51 1.25 5.86 -1.39
N ALA A 52 1.58 6.42 -2.55
CA ALA A 52 2.74 7.26 -2.85
C ALA A 52 2.80 8.49 -1.93
N GLY A 53 1.76 8.73 -1.13
CA GLY A 53 1.75 9.72 -0.06
C GLY A 53 1.63 9.14 1.36
N MET A 54 1.69 7.82 1.58
CA MET A 54 2.06 7.36 2.93
C MET A 54 3.52 7.75 3.10
N LYS A 55 3.77 8.99 3.55
CA LYS A 55 4.99 9.33 4.26
C LYS A 55 5.18 8.16 5.22
N ARG A 56 6.20 7.33 4.98
CA ARG A 56 6.65 6.38 5.98
C ARG A 56 6.95 7.28 7.16
N VAL A 57 6.02 7.36 8.12
CA VAL A 57 6.26 8.08 9.36
C VAL A 57 7.49 7.36 9.88
N ALA A 58 8.64 8.06 9.86
CA ALA A 58 9.87 7.49 10.35
C ALA A 58 9.54 6.96 11.76
N PRO A 59 9.82 5.68 12.03
CA PRO A 59 9.47 5.13 13.33
C PRO A 59 10.11 6.03 14.39
N LYS A 60 9.31 6.48 15.37
CA LYS A 60 9.82 7.33 16.44
C LYS A 60 10.97 6.57 17.10
N LEU A 61 12.18 7.10 16.96
CA LEU A 61 13.34 6.57 17.63
C LEU A 61 13.22 6.86 19.11
N ILE A 62 13.58 5.88 19.93
CA ILE A 62 13.55 5.94 21.38
C ILE A 62 15.01 5.93 21.85
N ASP A 63 15.41 6.93 22.63
CA ASP A 63 16.69 6.92 23.33
C ASP A 63 16.68 5.87 24.44
N ARG A 64 17.68 4.99 24.42
CA ARG A 64 17.84 3.86 25.34
C ARG A 64 19.29 3.76 25.78
N THR A 65 19.50 3.08 26.90
CA THR A 65 20.83 2.71 27.41
C THR A 65 21.02 1.20 27.23
N CYS A 66 22.15 0.80 26.65
CA CYS A 66 22.49 -0.60 26.42
C CYS A 66 22.62 -1.34 27.76
N LEU A 67 22.04 -2.54 27.86
CA LEU A 67 22.19 -3.35 29.08
C LEU A 67 23.61 -3.90 29.28
N ASN A 68 24.38 -4.11 28.21
CA ASN A 68 25.71 -4.69 28.29
C ASN A 68 26.79 -3.61 28.57
N CYS A 69 26.96 -2.65 27.66
CA CYS A 69 28.02 -1.66 27.74
C CYS A 69 27.60 -0.30 28.32
N ARG A 70 26.34 -0.15 28.74
CA ARG A 70 25.76 1.12 29.25
C ARG A 70 25.82 2.32 28.29
N ALA A 71 26.17 2.10 27.02
CA ALA A 71 26.17 3.16 26.01
C ALA A 71 24.75 3.63 25.66
N ALA A 72 24.58 4.91 25.39
CA ALA A 72 23.34 5.47 24.86
C ALA A 72 23.17 5.09 23.37
N PHE A 73 21.97 4.70 22.97
CA PHE A 73 21.64 4.37 21.58
C PHE A 73 20.17 4.63 21.26
N GLN A 74 19.85 4.80 19.98
CA GLN A 74 18.49 5.05 19.51
C GLN A 74 17.90 3.83 18.81
N VAL A 75 16.63 3.54 19.08
CA VAL A 75 15.97 2.35 18.53
C VAL A 75 14.49 2.55 18.24
N ALA A 76 14.01 1.94 17.14
CA ALA A 76 12.61 2.00 16.73
C ALA A 76 11.70 1.03 17.51
N SER A 77 12.27 -0.01 18.13
CA SER A 77 11.52 -1.05 18.85
C SER A 77 11.76 -0.96 20.36
N PRO A 78 10.71 -0.90 21.20
CA PRO A 78 10.85 -0.85 22.65
C PRO A 78 11.42 -2.14 23.27
N PHE A 79 11.46 -3.23 22.49
CA PHE A 79 11.96 -4.53 22.91
C PHE A 79 13.48 -4.68 22.76
N LEU A 80 14.12 -3.84 21.95
CA LEU A 80 15.58 -3.87 21.78
C LEU A 80 16.27 -3.23 22.99
N ARG A 81 17.11 -4.00 23.66
CA ARG A 81 17.83 -3.61 24.90
C ARG A 81 19.36 -3.59 24.76
N LEU A 82 19.88 -4.09 23.64
CA LEU A 82 21.30 -4.08 23.30
C LEU A 82 21.53 -3.08 22.17
N CYS A 83 22.64 -2.34 22.25
CA CYS A 83 23.08 -1.49 21.16
C CYS A 83 23.48 -2.33 19.94
N PRO A 84 23.56 -1.72 18.74
CA PRO A 84 23.93 -2.44 17.51
C PRO A 84 25.26 -3.19 17.62
N THR A 85 26.24 -2.62 18.33
CA THR A 85 27.56 -3.21 18.56
C THR A 85 27.46 -4.50 19.38
N CYS A 86 26.92 -4.44 20.60
CA CYS A 86 26.80 -5.63 21.46
C CYS A 86 25.85 -6.69 20.90
N ARG A 87 24.93 -6.31 20.01
CA ARG A 87 24.05 -7.27 19.33
C ARG A 87 24.77 -7.99 18.19
N ALA A 88 25.72 -7.34 17.51
CA ALA A 88 26.50 -7.94 16.43
C ALA A 88 27.60 -8.89 16.96
N GLU A 89 27.98 -8.72 18.22
CA GLU A 89 28.95 -9.57 18.92
C GLU A 89 28.32 -10.81 19.59
N CYS A 90 27.01 -11.05 19.36
CA CYS A 90 26.22 -12.08 20.03
C CYS A 90 25.83 -13.24 19.10
#